data_AF-A0A015SW00-F1
#
_entry.id   AF-A0A015SW00-F1
#
_cell.length_a   1.000
_cell.length_b   1.000
_cell.length_c   1.000
_cell.angle_alpha   90.00
_cell.angle_beta   90.00
_cell.angle_gamma   90.00
#
_symmetry.space_group_name_H-M   'P 1'
#
loop_
_entity.id
_entity.type
_entity.pdbx_description
1 polymer ?
#
loop_
_entity_poly.entity_id
_entity_poly.type
_entity_poly.pdbx_seq_one_letter_code
_entity_poly.pdbx_strand_id
1 'polypeptide(L)'
;GSNSSEGLWIASPARTSLTSAKHIYWFESAYDAMAYYQLHQAENKELRKAVFISTGGAPSQQQFKGTIKVTPHASHHLCFDHDRAGQVYAIHFALTHAGWNFSTCLSQTGRLIVQDNSEGYPQYEIGLEPFNFEKIISILGINDAKQNLKNGEHDDMDIGDGYLQEMRMVRMDEYEMACAEGSASEEELEAMRNNLVAIDKAIGAFNPGPKDVGRILYESAAEGYKDWNDQLLDKRIQPKEKEVDDWEISGKATLNRALADLPEVNPEHIRNGLYDEADHEAVRKRLERADRVIFSFETNDQGMSDKGFQEMYKIREELARLEVDITNSLSGMREDFHSHFHR
;
A
#
# COMPACT_ATOMS: atom_id res chain seq x y z
N GLY A 1 -0.31 14.81 -7.76
CA GLY A 1 -1.56 14.07 -7.50
C GLY A 1 -2.38 14.82 -6.47
N SER A 2 -3.61 15.21 -6.82
CA SER A 2 -4.57 15.81 -5.89
C SER A 2 -5.49 14.77 -5.24
N ASN A 3 -5.45 13.51 -5.71
CA ASN A 3 -6.18 12.38 -5.16
C ASN A 3 -5.19 11.37 -4.55
N SER A 4 -4.91 11.50 -3.25
CA SER A 4 -4.04 10.60 -2.50
C SER A 4 -4.71 9.26 -2.13
N SER A 5 -6.01 9.13 -2.37
CA SER A 5 -6.78 7.91 -2.05
C SER A 5 -6.84 6.92 -3.21
N GLU A 6 -6.71 7.37 -4.46
CA GLU A 6 -6.84 6.49 -5.63
C GLU A 6 -5.79 6.77 -6.71
N GLY A 7 -5.16 7.96 -6.68
CA GLY A 7 -4.16 8.34 -7.66
C GLY A 7 -2.84 7.61 -7.44
N LEU A 8 -2.22 7.14 -8.52
CA LEU A 8 -0.90 6.51 -8.52
C LEU A 8 0.00 7.19 -9.55
N TRP A 9 1.29 7.26 -9.27
CA TRP A 9 2.30 7.58 -10.28
C TRP A 9 2.81 6.29 -10.88
N ILE A 10 2.64 6.12 -12.19
CA ILE A 10 3.00 4.88 -12.89
C ILE A 10 3.98 5.22 -14.00
N ALA A 11 5.09 4.47 -14.04
CA ALA A 11 6.09 4.57 -15.10
C ALA A 11 6.46 3.17 -15.60
N SER A 12 6.73 3.06 -16.89
CA SER A 12 7.32 1.86 -17.48
C SER A 12 8.29 2.31 -18.57
N PRO A 13 9.60 2.03 -18.45
CA PRO A 13 10.58 2.45 -19.45
C PRO A 13 10.23 1.96 -20.87
N ALA A 14 9.76 0.72 -21.01
CA ALA A 14 9.33 0.14 -22.29
C ALA A 14 7.86 0.43 -22.66
N ARG A 15 7.20 1.36 -21.94
CA ARG A 15 5.76 1.67 -22.10
C ARG A 15 4.90 0.41 -22.06
N THR A 16 5.22 -0.51 -21.16
CA THR A 16 4.39 -1.69 -20.91
C THR A 16 3.06 -1.23 -20.32
N SER A 17 1.95 -1.63 -20.93
CA SER A 17 0.63 -1.36 -20.38
C SER A 17 0.43 -2.12 -19.08
N LEU A 18 -0.22 -1.48 -18.10
CA LEU A 18 -0.45 -2.07 -16.78
C LEU A 18 -1.09 -3.47 -16.87
N THR A 19 -2.07 -3.67 -17.74
CA THR A 19 -2.76 -4.97 -17.94
C THR A 19 -1.89 -6.09 -18.52
N SER A 20 -0.74 -5.74 -19.09
CA SER A 20 0.20 -6.69 -19.71
C SER A 20 1.48 -6.83 -18.88
N ALA A 21 1.56 -6.14 -17.74
CA ALA A 21 2.71 -6.17 -16.87
C ALA A 21 2.84 -7.54 -16.21
N LYS A 22 4.01 -8.16 -16.34
CA LYS A 22 4.37 -9.38 -15.60
C LYS A 22 4.94 -9.07 -14.21
N HIS A 23 5.64 -7.95 -14.09
CA HIS A 23 6.27 -7.49 -12.86
C HIS A 23 5.87 -6.05 -12.57
N ILE A 24 5.41 -5.82 -11.34
CA ILE A 24 5.01 -4.51 -10.84
C ILE A 24 5.77 -4.22 -9.56
N TYR A 25 6.52 -3.13 -9.53
CA TYR A 25 7.32 -2.71 -8.39
C TYR A 25 6.65 -1.52 -7.69
N TRP A 26 6.48 -1.62 -6.37
CA TRP A 26 5.77 -0.67 -5.54
C TRP A 26 6.71 0.12 -4.64
N PHE A 27 6.60 1.43 -4.66
CA PHE A 27 7.44 2.35 -3.89
C PHE A 27 6.59 3.43 -3.23
N GLU A 28 7.09 3.99 -2.13
CA GLU A 28 6.46 5.13 -1.48
C GLU A 28 6.66 6.40 -2.31
N SER A 29 7.86 6.59 -2.85
CA SER A 29 8.23 7.77 -3.65
C SER A 29 8.66 7.42 -5.07
N ALA A 30 8.54 8.40 -5.98
CA ALA A 30 9.05 8.26 -7.34
C ALA A 30 10.60 8.26 -7.36
N TYR A 31 11.24 8.87 -6.36
CA TYR A 31 12.70 8.85 -6.24
C TYR A 31 13.21 7.44 -5.99
N ASP A 32 12.54 6.68 -5.12
CA ASP A 32 12.91 5.29 -4.83
C ASP A 32 12.72 4.39 -6.04
N ALA A 33 11.64 4.58 -6.80
CA ALA A 33 11.42 3.87 -8.04
C ALA A 33 12.54 4.13 -9.07
N MET A 34 12.95 5.39 -9.23
CA MET A 34 14.07 5.75 -10.12
C MET A 34 15.40 5.21 -9.60
N ALA A 35 15.63 5.26 -8.30
CA ALA A 35 16.85 4.78 -7.68
C ALA A 35 16.99 3.26 -7.81
N TYR A 36 15.92 2.51 -7.53
CA TYR A 36 15.86 1.07 -7.75
C TYR A 36 16.18 0.74 -9.21
N TYR A 37 15.54 1.43 -10.17
CA TYR A 37 15.80 1.19 -11.58
C TYR A 37 17.27 1.42 -11.93
N GLN A 38 17.86 2.53 -11.47
CA GLN A 38 19.25 2.87 -11.75
C GLN A 38 20.25 1.88 -11.14
N LEU A 39 19.95 1.36 -9.95
CA LEU A 39 20.78 0.36 -9.27
C LEU A 39 20.78 -0.99 -9.99
N HIS A 40 19.64 -1.41 -10.56
CA HIS A 40 19.47 -2.80 -11.04
C HIS A 40 19.43 -2.96 -12.56
N GLN A 41 19.18 -1.90 -13.34
CA GLN A 41 18.99 -2.01 -14.81
C GLN A 41 20.19 -2.62 -15.55
N ALA A 42 21.41 -2.47 -15.01
CA ALA A 42 22.63 -2.97 -15.64
C ALA A 42 22.71 -4.50 -15.59
N GLU A 43 22.18 -5.09 -14.51
CA GLU A 43 22.22 -6.53 -14.24
C GLU A 43 20.92 -7.21 -14.68
N ASN A 44 19.79 -6.51 -14.55
CA ASN A 44 18.48 -6.97 -14.97
C ASN A 44 17.96 -6.17 -16.18
N LYS A 45 18.27 -6.65 -17.38
CA LYS A 45 17.85 -6.00 -18.63
C LYS A 45 16.33 -6.03 -18.84
N GLU A 46 15.61 -6.99 -18.23
CA GLU A 46 14.16 -7.12 -18.36
C GLU A 46 13.41 -6.13 -17.46
N LEU A 47 14.10 -5.50 -16.52
CA LEU A 47 13.56 -4.46 -15.64
C LEU A 47 12.90 -3.31 -16.42
N ARG A 48 13.40 -3.02 -17.64
CA ARG A 48 12.79 -2.03 -18.55
C ARG A 48 11.36 -2.36 -18.96
N LYS A 49 10.97 -3.64 -18.95
CA LYS A 49 9.61 -4.12 -19.29
C LYS A 49 8.67 -4.09 -18.09
N ALA A 50 9.18 -3.88 -16.87
CA ALA A 50 8.36 -3.82 -15.67
C ALA A 50 7.55 -2.51 -15.59
N VAL A 51 6.58 -2.50 -14.68
CA VAL A 51 5.84 -1.31 -14.30
C VAL A 51 6.25 -0.88 -12.89
N PHE A 52 6.59 0.39 -12.74
CA PHE A 52 6.98 1.01 -11.48
C PHE A 52 5.84 1.90 -11.01
N ILE A 53 5.44 1.70 -9.75
CA ILE A 53 4.34 2.43 -9.13
C ILE A 53 4.88 3.16 -7.91
N SER A 54 4.68 4.47 -7.86
CA SER A 54 4.80 5.24 -6.64
C SER A 54 3.41 5.61 -6.10
N THR A 55 3.21 5.34 -4.82
CA THR A 55 1.99 5.66 -4.08
C THR A 55 1.93 7.14 -3.69
N GLY A 56 3.05 7.86 -3.76
CA GLY A 56 3.15 9.29 -3.49
C GLY A 56 3.11 9.60 -1.98
N GLY A 57 3.80 8.79 -1.19
CA GLY A 57 3.64 8.68 0.25
C GLY A 57 2.90 7.40 0.59
N ALA A 58 2.20 7.37 1.71
CA ALA A 58 1.63 6.12 2.17
C ALA A 58 0.47 5.60 1.33
N PRO A 59 0.46 4.28 1.09
CA PRO A 59 -0.57 3.66 0.29
C PRO A 59 -1.90 3.57 1.03
N SER A 60 -2.95 3.84 0.28
CA SER A 60 -4.33 3.51 0.65
C SER A 60 -4.72 2.12 0.12
N GLN A 61 -5.70 1.49 0.78
CA GLN A 61 -6.25 0.23 0.30
C GLN A 61 -6.88 0.33 -1.10
N GLN A 62 -7.41 1.50 -1.50
CA GLN A 62 -8.05 1.66 -2.82
C GLN A 62 -7.02 1.69 -3.94
N GLN A 63 -5.85 2.31 -3.73
CA GLN A 63 -4.73 2.22 -4.67
C GLN A 63 -4.30 0.77 -4.90
N PHE A 64 -4.18 -0.03 -3.82
CA PHE A 64 -3.87 -1.46 -3.94
C PHE A 64 -4.97 -2.23 -4.67
N LYS A 65 -6.23 -2.12 -4.22
CA LYS A 65 -7.38 -2.80 -4.82
C LYS A 65 -7.53 -2.49 -6.31
N GLY A 66 -7.39 -1.22 -6.68
CA GLY A 66 -7.49 -0.75 -8.06
C GLY A 66 -6.47 -1.42 -8.97
N THR A 67 -5.20 -1.43 -8.54
CA THR A 67 -4.12 -2.03 -9.34
C THR A 67 -4.21 -3.56 -9.39
N ILE A 68 -4.41 -4.23 -8.24
CA ILE A 68 -4.51 -5.70 -8.19
C ILE A 68 -5.64 -6.21 -9.08
N LYS A 69 -6.79 -5.51 -9.07
CA LYS A 69 -7.94 -5.84 -9.93
C LYS A 69 -7.61 -5.86 -11.43
N VAL A 70 -6.72 -4.97 -11.89
CA VAL A 70 -6.33 -4.89 -13.31
C VAL A 70 -5.06 -5.68 -13.64
N THR A 71 -4.39 -6.24 -12.63
CA THR A 71 -3.13 -6.99 -12.75
C THR A 71 -3.13 -8.34 -12.02
N PRO A 72 -4.19 -9.17 -12.14
CA PRO A 72 -4.36 -10.39 -11.32
C PRO A 72 -3.30 -11.48 -11.56
N HIS A 73 -2.51 -11.35 -12.63
CA HIS A 73 -1.47 -12.31 -13.03
C HIS A 73 -0.05 -11.74 -12.88
N ALA A 74 0.08 -10.48 -12.44
CA ALA A 74 1.38 -9.84 -12.29
C ALA A 74 2.02 -10.20 -10.95
N SER A 75 3.33 -10.40 -10.94
CA SER A 75 4.09 -10.47 -9.70
C SER A 75 4.28 -9.06 -9.14
N HIS A 76 3.96 -8.89 -7.86
CA HIS A 76 4.02 -7.61 -7.14
C HIS A 76 5.24 -7.58 -6.23
N HIS A 77 6.23 -6.76 -6.58
CA HIS A 77 7.43 -6.50 -5.81
C HIS A 77 7.20 -5.30 -4.88
N LEU A 78 7.27 -5.52 -3.58
CA LEU A 78 7.01 -4.53 -2.53
C LEU A 78 8.34 -3.94 -2.09
N CYS A 79 8.64 -2.75 -2.59
CA CYS A 79 9.91 -2.04 -2.44
C CYS A 79 9.78 -0.79 -1.56
N PHE A 80 8.92 -0.86 -0.54
CA PHE A 80 8.70 0.21 0.43
C PHE A 80 9.94 0.48 1.30
N ASP A 81 9.91 1.56 2.06
CA ASP A 81 11.04 1.99 2.88
C ASP A 81 11.43 0.90 3.89
N HIS A 82 12.72 0.84 4.21
CA HIS A 82 13.28 -0.04 5.23
C HIS A 82 13.04 0.56 6.62
N ASP A 83 11.77 0.81 6.93
CA ASP A 83 11.32 1.26 8.23
C ASP A 83 10.02 0.55 8.63
N ARG A 84 9.51 0.90 9.81
CA ARG A 84 8.32 0.27 10.36
C ARG A 84 7.06 0.57 9.55
N ALA A 85 6.97 1.74 8.90
CA ALA A 85 5.82 2.10 8.09
C ALA A 85 5.80 1.29 6.79
N GLY A 86 6.94 1.22 6.09
CA GLY A 86 7.08 0.40 4.88
C GLY A 86 6.81 -1.09 5.11
N GLN A 87 7.22 -1.62 6.27
CA GLN A 87 6.87 -2.98 6.72
C GLN A 87 5.35 -3.19 6.87
N VAL A 88 4.65 -2.24 7.48
CA VAL A 88 3.19 -2.30 7.64
C VAL A 88 2.49 -2.20 6.28
N TYR A 89 2.97 -1.35 5.38
CA TYR A 89 2.44 -1.24 4.02
C TYR A 89 2.56 -2.55 3.25
N ALA A 90 3.68 -3.27 3.40
CA ALA A 90 3.84 -4.58 2.79
C ALA A 90 2.78 -5.58 3.30
N ILE A 91 2.51 -5.59 4.60
CA ILE A 91 1.49 -6.46 5.21
C ILE A 91 0.09 -6.06 4.71
N HIS A 92 -0.23 -4.75 4.66
CA HIS A 92 -1.49 -4.25 4.12
C HIS A 92 -1.70 -4.64 2.67
N PHE A 93 -0.64 -4.60 1.85
CA PHE A 93 -0.68 -5.06 0.48
C PHE A 93 -1.06 -6.53 0.42
N ALA A 94 -0.39 -7.39 1.19
CA ALA A 94 -0.63 -8.83 1.19
C ALA A 94 -2.08 -9.18 1.62
N LEU A 95 -2.57 -8.56 2.68
CA LEU A 95 -3.96 -8.71 3.14
C LEU A 95 -4.95 -8.27 2.05
N THR A 96 -4.68 -7.13 1.41
CA THR A 96 -5.53 -6.62 0.32
C THR A 96 -5.53 -7.55 -0.89
N HIS A 97 -4.36 -8.07 -1.28
CA HIS A 97 -4.20 -9.02 -2.37
C HIS A 97 -4.89 -10.36 -2.10
N ALA A 98 -4.86 -10.82 -0.84
CA ALA A 98 -5.60 -11.99 -0.39
C ALA A 98 -7.12 -11.76 -0.32
N GLY A 99 -7.60 -10.54 -0.58
CA GLY A 99 -9.02 -10.20 -0.56
C GLY A 99 -9.60 -10.04 0.85
N TRP A 100 -8.76 -9.85 1.86
CA TRP A 100 -9.23 -9.69 3.25
C TRP A 100 -9.97 -8.36 3.44
N ASN A 101 -10.97 -8.39 4.31
CA ASN A 101 -11.59 -7.19 4.86
C ASN A 101 -11.03 -6.96 6.26
N PHE A 102 -10.06 -6.07 6.41
CA PHE A 102 -9.29 -5.98 7.64
C PHE A 102 -9.19 -4.55 8.17
N SER A 103 -8.94 -4.44 9.48
CA SER A 103 -8.45 -3.24 10.14
C SER A 103 -7.13 -3.55 10.85
N THR A 104 -6.28 -2.53 11.02
CA THR A 104 -5.03 -2.68 11.77
C THR A 104 -4.85 -1.55 12.79
N CYS A 105 -4.17 -1.88 13.89
CA CYS A 105 -3.67 -0.91 14.85
C CYS A 105 -2.34 -1.37 15.45
N LEU A 106 -1.56 -0.44 15.99
CA LEU A 106 -0.35 -0.77 16.72
C LEU A 106 -0.68 -0.93 18.21
N SER A 107 -0.22 -2.01 18.82
CA SER A 107 -0.35 -2.25 20.26
C SER A 107 0.59 -1.33 21.04
N GLN A 108 0.34 -1.20 22.35
CA GLN A 108 1.21 -0.46 23.27
C GLN A 108 2.64 -1.01 23.33
N THR A 109 2.83 -2.29 22.98
CA THR A 109 4.13 -2.96 22.93
C THR A 109 4.81 -2.86 21.56
N GLY A 110 4.20 -2.14 20.62
CA GLY A 110 4.73 -1.92 19.28
C GLY A 110 4.43 -3.05 18.28
N ARG A 111 3.55 -4.00 18.62
CA ARG A 111 3.13 -5.08 17.72
C ARG A 111 1.99 -4.62 16.81
N LEU A 112 1.94 -5.15 15.60
CA LEU A 112 0.83 -4.89 14.68
C LEU A 112 -0.32 -5.84 15.00
N ILE A 113 -1.47 -5.27 15.37
CA ILE A 113 -2.72 -5.99 15.52
C ILE A 113 -3.44 -5.93 14.17
N VAL A 114 -3.77 -7.10 13.62
CA VAL A 114 -4.58 -7.26 12.41
C VAL A 114 -5.89 -7.92 12.81
N GLN A 115 -7.01 -7.24 12.54
CA GLN A 115 -8.35 -7.76 12.78
C GLN A 115 -9.00 -8.04 11.44
N ASP A 116 -9.41 -9.28 11.22
CA ASP A 116 -10.29 -9.62 10.10
C ASP A 116 -11.73 -9.30 10.49
N ASN A 117 -12.43 -8.56 9.63
CA ASN A 117 -13.81 -8.15 9.80
C ASN A 117 -14.80 -9.13 9.16
N SER A 118 -14.34 -10.33 8.77
CA SER A 118 -15.18 -11.45 8.32
C SER A 118 -15.83 -12.21 9.49
N GLU A 119 -16.72 -13.17 9.18
CA GLU A 119 -17.43 -13.96 10.20
C GLU A 119 -16.44 -14.74 11.10
N GLY A 120 -16.35 -14.32 12.37
CA GLY A 120 -15.49 -14.95 13.38
C GLY A 120 -14.48 -14.01 14.03
N TYR A 121 -14.26 -12.80 13.49
CA TYR A 121 -13.37 -11.76 14.02
C TYR A 121 -12.00 -12.25 14.54
N PRO A 122 -11.25 -13.09 13.79
CA PRO A 122 -9.94 -13.51 14.24
C PRO A 122 -9.01 -12.29 14.31
N GLN A 123 -8.30 -12.19 15.45
CA GLN A 123 -7.32 -11.14 15.71
C GLN A 123 -5.92 -11.76 15.74
N TYR A 124 -5.00 -11.16 14.98
CA TYR A 124 -3.60 -11.57 14.91
C TYR A 124 -2.74 -10.48 15.53
N GLU A 125 -1.83 -10.85 16.43
CA GLU A 125 -0.82 -9.96 16.97
C GLU A 125 0.55 -10.32 16.38
N ILE A 126 1.13 -9.39 15.62
CA ILE A 126 2.31 -9.61 14.79
C ILE A 126 3.46 -8.79 15.34
N GLY A 127 4.56 -9.47 15.69
CA GLY A 127 5.82 -8.80 15.98
C GLY A 127 6.46 -8.28 14.70
N LEU A 128 6.81 -7.00 14.67
CA LEU A 128 7.53 -6.39 13.56
C LEU A 128 9.05 -6.50 13.71
N GLU A 129 9.55 -6.92 14.89
CA GLU A 129 10.98 -7.03 15.17
C GLU A 129 11.35 -8.41 15.76
N PRO A 130 12.28 -9.16 15.14
CA PRO A 130 12.87 -8.90 13.82
C PRO A 130 11.84 -9.06 12.71
N PHE A 131 11.86 -8.17 11.71
CA PHE A 131 10.91 -8.23 10.59
C PHE A 131 11.17 -9.43 9.69
N ASN A 132 10.15 -10.26 9.49
CA ASN A 132 10.17 -11.35 8.53
C ASN A 132 8.81 -11.48 7.85
N PHE A 133 8.66 -10.77 6.72
CA PHE A 133 7.52 -10.84 5.83
C PHE A 133 7.00 -12.27 5.55
N GLU A 134 7.84 -13.25 5.17
CA GLU A 134 7.41 -14.62 4.87
C GLU A 134 6.75 -15.32 6.05
N LYS A 135 7.36 -15.19 7.23
CA LYS A 135 6.81 -15.75 8.45
C LYS A 135 5.48 -15.08 8.79
N ILE A 136 5.37 -13.78 8.56
CA ILE A 136 4.15 -13.00 8.84
C ILE A 136 3.00 -13.41 7.93
N ILE A 137 3.21 -13.45 6.60
CA ILE A 137 2.19 -13.90 5.64
C ILE A 137 1.77 -15.35 5.91
N SER A 138 2.70 -16.21 6.35
CA SER A 138 2.42 -17.60 6.70
C SER A 138 1.54 -17.71 7.94
N ILE A 139 1.79 -16.89 8.97
CA ILE A 139 0.92 -16.78 10.16
C ILE A 139 -0.49 -16.30 9.75
N LEU A 140 -0.58 -15.41 8.77
CA LEU A 140 -1.83 -14.90 8.23
C LEU A 140 -2.50 -15.86 7.22
N GLY A 141 -1.89 -17.02 6.92
CA GLY A 141 -2.44 -17.99 5.96
C GLY A 141 -2.42 -17.54 4.50
N ILE A 142 -1.58 -16.56 4.15
CA ILE A 142 -1.43 -16.04 2.78
C ILE A 142 -0.26 -16.79 2.11
N ASN A 143 -0.59 -17.80 1.30
CA ASN A 143 0.40 -18.74 0.75
C ASN A 143 1.05 -18.31 -0.58
N ASP A 144 0.59 -17.21 -1.19
CA ASP A 144 1.05 -16.74 -2.52
C ASP A 144 2.23 -15.75 -2.46
N ALA A 145 2.84 -15.55 -1.29
CA ALA A 145 3.86 -14.54 -1.05
C ALA A 145 5.21 -15.16 -0.63
N LYS A 146 6.33 -14.60 -1.13
CA LYS A 146 7.73 -15.04 -0.88
C LYS A 146 8.64 -13.84 -0.60
N GLN A 147 9.72 -14.03 0.17
CA GLN A 147 10.85 -13.11 0.27
C GLN A 147 11.92 -13.54 -0.72
N ASN A 148 12.57 -12.59 -1.39
CA ASN A 148 13.81 -12.89 -2.08
C ASN A 148 14.92 -13.12 -1.04
N LEU A 149 15.34 -14.38 -0.86
CA LEU A 149 16.56 -14.68 -0.12
C LEU A 149 17.74 -13.98 -0.80
N LYS A 150 18.55 -13.27 -0.02
CA LYS A 150 19.80 -12.68 -0.50
C LYS A 150 20.66 -13.76 -1.17
N ASN A 151 21.15 -13.41 -2.37
CA ASN A 151 22.09 -14.10 -3.26
C ASN A 151 21.46 -14.80 -4.47
N GLY A 152 21.09 -14.02 -5.48
CA GLY A 152 21.40 -14.34 -6.88
C GLY A 152 20.74 -15.56 -7.55
N GLU A 153 19.71 -16.17 -6.95
CA GLU A 153 18.88 -17.13 -7.68
C GLU A 153 17.74 -16.38 -8.36
N HIS A 154 18.01 -15.96 -9.60
CA HIS A 154 16.96 -15.61 -10.56
C HIS A 154 16.00 -16.81 -10.62
N ASP A 155 14.74 -16.60 -10.23
CA ASP A 155 13.65 -17.50 -10.63
C ASP A 155 13.77 -17.64 -12.16
N ASP A 156 13.98 -18.87 -12.65
CA ASP A 156 14.15 -19.21 -14.06
C ASP A 156 13.06 -18.51 -14.87
N MET A 157 13.44 -17.42 -15.55
CA MET A 157 12.55 -16.69 -16.42
C MET A 157 12.17 -17.62 -17.56
N ASP A 158 10.89 -17.93 -17.66
CA ASP A 158 10.32 -18.71 -18.76
C ASP A 158 10.73 -18.05 -20.09
N ILE A 159 11.65 -18.70 -20.80
CA ILE A 159 12.23 -18.26 -22.08
C ILE A 159 11.15 -18.45 -23.15
N GLY A 160 10.10 -17.63 -23.10
CA GLY A 160 8.90 -17.83 -23.92
C GLY A 160 8.43 -16.62 -24.74
N ASP A 161 8.80 -15.39 -24.36
CA ASP A 161 8.18 -14.16 -24.90
C ASP A 161 9.16 -13.07 -25.38
N GLY A 162 10.47 -13.25 -25.16
CA GLY A 162 11.48 -12.20 -25.35
C GLY A 162 11.46 -11.55 -26.73
N TYR A 163 11.28 -12.32 -27.80
CA TYR A 163 11.43 -11.85 -29.18
C TYR A 163 10.38 -10.82 -29.63
N LEU A 164 9.09 -11.10 -29.42
CA LEU A 164 8.02 -10.19 -29.84
C LEU A 164 8.03 -8.90 -29.02
N GLN A 165 8.39 -9.01 -27.74
CA GLN A 165 8.47 -7.86 -26.86
C GLN A 165 9.71 -7.01 -27.16
N GLU A 166 10.86 -7.62 -27.46
CA GLU A 166 12.03 -6.90 -27.98
C GLU A 166 11.74 -6.21 -29.31
N MET A 167 11.06 -6.88 -30.24
CA MET A 167 10.67 -6.29 -31.53
C MET A 167 9.75 -5.09 -31.35
N ARG A 168 8.78 -5.18 -30.43
CA ARG A 168 7.92 -4.03 -30.07
C ARG A 168 8.76 -2.84 -29.60
N MET A 169 9.73 -3.09 -28.74
CA MET A 169 10.57 -2.05 -28.16
C MET A 169 11.40 -1.32 -29.22
N VAL A 170 12.10 -2.06 -30.07
CA VAL A 170 12.91 -1.47 -31.16
C VAL A 170 12.05 -0.59 -32.06
N ARG A 171 10.84 -1.06 -32.40
CA ARG A 171 9.90 -0.29 -33.24
C ARG A 171 9.33 0.94 -32.55
N MET A 172 9.23 0.91 -31.22
CA MET A 172 8.76 2.06 -30.44
C MET A 172 9.84 3.15 -30.39
N ASP A 173 11.09 2.77 -30.14
CA ASP A 173 12.23 3.71 -30.12
C ASP A 173 12.42 4.36 -31.50
N GLU A 174 12.35 3.58 -32.59
CA GLU A 174 12.40 4.10 -33.97
C GLU A 174 11.29 5.13 -34.23
N TYR A 175 10.06 4.85 -33.78
CA TYR A 175 8.92 5.75 -33.94
C TYR A 175 9.07 7.04 -33.11
N GLU A 176 9.54 6.94 -31.86
CA GLU A 176 9.77 8.09 -30.99
C GLU A 176 10.88 9.00 -31.51
N MET A 177 11.97 8.40 -31.99
CA MET A 177 13.07 9.11 -32.63
C MET A 177 12.60 9.83 -33.89
N ALA A 178 11.81 9.15 -34.74
CA ALA A 178 11.23 9.75 -35.94
C ALA A 178 10.31 10.94 -35.63
N CYS A 179 9.54 10.85 -34.55
CA CYS A 179 8.68 11.93 -34.06
C CYS A 179 9.49 13.12 -33.51
N ALA A 180 10.54 12.85 -32.72
CA ALA A 180 11.37 13.87 -32.09
C ALA A 180 12.23 14.64 -33.11
N GLU A 181 12.75 13.94 -34.12
CA GLU A 181 13.61 14.51 -35.15
C GLU A 181 12.84 15.07 -36.34
N GLY A 182 11.53 14.79 -36.45
CA GLY A 182 10.73 15.12 -37.62
C GLY A 182 11.25 14.45 -38.90
N SER A 183 11.90 13.29 -38.76
CA SER A 183 12.63 12.62 -39.84
C SER A 183 11.75 11.71 -40.70
N ALA A 184 10.46 11.55 -40.36
CA ALA A 184 9.48 10.77 -41.10
C ALA A 184 8.25 11.61 -41.48
N SER A 185 7.65 11.28 -42.63
CA SER A 185 6.38 11.84 -43.08
C SER A 185 5.20 11.34 -42.25
N GLU A 186 4.05 12.03 -42.34
CA GLU A 186 2.82 11.65 -41.63
C GLU A 186 2.34 10.24 -41.99
N GLU A 187 2.49 9.83 -43.26
CA GLU A 187 2.16 8.50 -43.74
C GLU A 187 3.10 7.42 -43.16
N GLU A 188 4.39 7.71 -43.04
CA GLU A 188 5.39 6.80 -42.46
C GLU A 188 5.18 6.63 -40.96
N LEU A 189 4.88 7.72 -40.23
CA LEU A 189 4.54 7.67 -38.81
C LEU A 189 3.27 6.84 -38.57
N GLU A 190 2.29 6.94 -39.45
CA GLU A 190 1.07 6.14 -39.36
C GLU A 190 1.32 4.66 -39.66
N ALA A 191 2.20 4.35 -40.61
CA ALA A 191 2.62 2.97 -40.87
C ALA A 191 3.38 2.37 -39.66
N MET A 192 4.25 3.15 -39.02
CA MET A 192 4.94 2.75 -37.78
C MET A 192 3.96 2.48 -36.64
N ARG A 193 2.96 3.36 -36.44
CA ARG A 193 1.89 3.16 -35.44
C ARG A 193 1.09 1.87 -35.69
N ASN A 194 0.70 1.62 -36.94
CA ASN A 194 -0.02 0.41 -37.30
C ASN A 194 0.82 -0.86 -37.08
N ASN A 195 2.13 -0.79 -37.30
CA ASN A 195 3.06 -1.88 -37.01
C ASN A 195 3.11 -2.20 -35.51
N LEU A 196 3.21 -1.16 -34.66
CA LEU A 196 3.19 -1.30 -33.20
C LEU A 196 1.88 -1.94 -32.71
N VAL A 197 0.73 -1.50 -33.23
CA VAL A 197 -0.58 -2.09 -32.91
C VAL A 197 -0.66 -3.57 -33.31
N ALA A 198 -0.08 -3.95 -34.44
CA ALA A 198 -0.05 -5.34 -34.89
C ALA A 198 0.82 -6.22 -33.96
N ILE A 199 1.96 -5.69 -33.50
CA ILE A 199 2.83 -6.36 -32.53
C ILE A 199 2.11 -6.51 -31.18
N ASP A 200 1.44 -5.45 -30.70
CA ASP A 200 0.63 -5.47 -29.47
C ASP A 200 -0.47 -6.54 -29.53
N LYS A 201 -1.13 -6.66 -30.68
CA LYS A 201 -2.14 -7.69 -30.91
C LYS A 201 -1.54 -9.10 -30.91
N ALA A 202 -0.33 -9.28 -31.44
CA ALA A 202 0.37 -10.56 -31.44
C ALA A 202 0.82 -10.97 -30.03
N ILE A 203 1.29 -10.01 -29.23
CA ILE A 203 1.62 -10.22 -27.81
C ILE A 203 0.34 -10.60 -27.03
N GLY A 204 -0.75 -9.87 -27.23
CA GLY A 204 -2.02 -10.14 -26.53
C GLY A 204 -2.72 -11.44 -26.96
N ALA A 205 -2.37 -12.01 -28.12
CA ALA A 205 -2.89 -13.29 -28.58
C ALA A 205 -2.12 -14.51 -28.04
N PHE A 206 -0.98 -14.28 -27.36
CA PHE A 206 -0.20 -15.33 -26.72
C PHE A 206 -0.87 -15.73 -25.39
N ASN A 207 -1.40 -16.95 -25.32
CA ASN A 207 -1.89 -17.54 -24.07
C ASN A 207 -0.71 -18.21 -23.36
N PRO A 208 -0.21 -17.69 -22.22
CA PRO A 208 0.70 -18.45 -21.39
C PRO A 208 -0.03 -19.71 -20.88
N GLY A 209 0.73 -20.76 -20.60
CA GLY A 209 0.23 -22.00 -20.01
C GLY A 209 -0.42 -21.80 -18.63
N PRO A 210 -0.57 -22.87 -17.83
CA PRO A 210 -1.45 -22.88 -16.66
C PRO A 210 -1.23 -21.65 -15.75
N LYS A 211 -2.35 -20.94 -15.50
CA LYS A 211 -2.47 -19.67 -14.77
C LYS A 211 -1.43 -19.51 -13.65
N ASP A 212 -0.32 -18.84 -13.95
CA ASP A 212 0.52 -18.25 -12.91
C ASP A 212 -0.31 -17.17 -12.22
N VAL A 213 -0.71 -17.45 -10.98
CA VAL A 213 -1.24 -16.43 -10.09
C VAL A 213 -0.07 -15.56 -9.69
N GLY A 214 -0.24 -14.23 -9.82
CA GLY A 214 0.80 -13.27 -9.46
C GLY A 214 1.30 -13.49 -8.04
N ARG A 215 2.62 -13.53 -7.85
CA ARG A 215 3.25 -13.70 -6.52
C ARG A 215 3.48 -12.35 -5.88
N ILE A 216 3.53 -12.31 -4.54
CA ILE A 216 3.99 -11.12 -3.80
C ILE A 216 5.43 -11.34 -3.38
N LEU A 217 6.30 -10.39 -3.70
CA LEU A 217 7.74 -10.43 -3.43
C LEU A 217 8.11 -9.23 -2.55
N TYR A 218 8.68 -9.46 -1.37
CA TYR A 218 9.17 -8.37 -0.52
C TYR A 218 10.65 -8.09 -0.81
N GLU A 219 10.97 -6.82 -1.08
CA GLU A 219 12.32 -6.33 -1.35
C GLU A 219 12.58 -5.06 -0.56
N SER A 220 13.66 -5.01 0.21
CA SER A 220 14.05 -3.81 0.93
C SER A 220 15.44 -3.36 0.50
N ALA A 221 15.70 -2.07 0.70
CA ALA A 221 17.04 -1.52 0.57
C ALA A 221 18.02 -2.29 1.46
N ALA A 222 19.28 -2.32 1.04
CA ALA A 222 20.34 -3.02 1.74
C ALA A 222 20.46 -2.54 3.20
N GLU A 223 20.94 -3.44 4.05
CA GLU A 223 21.05 -3.17 5.49
C GLU A 223 21.90 -1.91 5.75
N GLY A 224 21.37 -1.03 6.60
CA GLY A 224 21.99 0.27 6.91
C GLY A 224 21.58 1.42 5.99
N TYR A 225 20.66 1.22 5.04
CA TYR A 225 20.01 2.29 4.28
C TYR A 225 18.52 2.35 4.62
N LYS A 226 17.97 3.57 4.68
CA LYS A 226 16.54 3.78 4.95
C LYS A 226 15.70 3.38 3.74
N ASP A 227 16.08 3.82 2.56
CA ASP A 227 15.32 3.64 1.32
C ASP A 227 16.26 3.43 0.12
N TRP A 228 15.69 3.24 -1.07
CA TRP A 228 16.46 2.97 -2.29
C TRP A 228 17.24 4.18 -2.78
N ASN A 229 16.68 5.38 -2.60
CA ASN A 229 17.34 6.63 -2.94
C ASN A 229 18.58 6.87 -2.06
N ASP A 230 18.47 6.62 -0.76
CA ASP A 230 19.58 6.66 0.18
C ASP A 230 20.65 5.62 -0.18
N GLN A 231 20.25 4.41 -0.57
CA GLN A 231 21.19 3.40 -1.06
C GLN A 231 21.93 3.87 -2.32
N LEU A 232 21.23 4.44 -3.30
CA LEU A 232 21.86 4.98 -4.51
C LEU A 232 22.83 6.12 -4.21
N LEU A 233 22.50 6.97 -3.24
CA LEU A 233 23.31 8.12 -2.83
C LEU A 233 24.37 7.79 -1.77
N ASP A 234 24.46 6.53 -1.35
CA ASP A 234 25.31 6.03 -0.26
C ASP A 234 25.11 6.78 1.08
N LYS A 235 23.85 7.13 1.39
CA LYS A 235 23.45 7.78 2.64
C LYS A 235 23.05 6.75 3.68
N ARG A 236 23.99 6.38 4.54
CA ARG A 236 23.74 5.43 5.63
C ARG A 236 22.82 6.02 6.70
N ILE A 237 22.02 5.16 7.32
CA ILE A 237 21.25 5.49 8.53
C ILE A 237 22.22 5.97 9.61
N GLN A 238 22.11 7.23 10.01
CA GLN A 238 22.88 7.79 11.11
C GLN A 238 22.36 7.18 12.42
N PRO A 239 23.24 6.67 13.31
CA PRO A 239 22.81 6.32 14.66
C PRO A 239 22.35 7.60 15.35
N LYS A 240 21.08 7.67 15.77
CA LYS A 240 20.60 8.77 16.60
C LYS A 240 21.43 8.77 17.89
N GLU A 241 22.39 9.70 18.01
CA GLU A 241 22.77 10.19 19.33
C GLU A 241 21.48 10.67 20.00
N LYS A 242 21.29 10.32 21.28
CA LYS A 242 20.18 10.85 22.07
C LYS A 242 20.44 12.35 22.28
N GLU A 243 20.17 13.16 21.27
CA GLU A 243 20.06 14.60 21.46
C GLU A 243 18.77 14.92 22.21
N VAL A 244 18.95 15.80 23.16
CA VAL A 244 18.08 16.17 24.26
C VAL A 244 17.06 17.19 23.76
N ASP A 245 15.77 16.95 24.03
CA ASP A 245 14.67 17.91 23.98
C ASP A 245 14.50 18.77 22.71
N ASP A 246 14.18 18.13 21.58
CA ASP A 246 13.50 18.82 20.48
C ASP A 246 11.98 18.64 20.65
N TRP A 247 11.33 19.66 21.23
CA TRP A 247 9.88 19.96 21.17
C TRP A 247 8.96 18.75 20.89
N GLU A 248 8.70 17.89 21.89
CA GLU A 248 7.73 16.79 21.75
C GLU A 248 6.34 17.36 21.38
N ILE A 249 5.91 17.16 20.13
CA ILE A 249 4.54 17.43 19.71
C ILE A 249 3.64 16.42 20.43
N SER A 250 2.80 16.89 21.36
CA SER A 250 1.82 16.01 22.03
C SER A 250 0.78 15.52 21.03
N GLY A 251 0.81 14.23 20.76
CA GLY A 251 -0.19 13.59 19.90
C GLY A 251 -1.60 13.72 20.46
N LYS A 252 -1.77 13.73 21.80
CA LYS A 252 -3.06 14.03 22.43
C LYS A 252 -3.59 15.40 22.04
N ALA A 253 -2.78 16.45 22.12
CA ALA A 253 -3.20 17.81 21.79
C ALA A 253 -3.52 17.94 20.29
N THR A 254 -2.68 17.36 19.45
CA THR A 254 -2.83 17.35 17.98
C THR A 254 -4.14 16.69 17.55
N LEU A 255 -4.43 15.49 18.07
CA LEU A 255 -5.63 14.76 17.68
C LEU A 255 -6.89 15.42 18.24
N ASN A 256 -6.89 15.86 19.49
CA ASN A 256 -8.04 16.58 20.06
C ASN A 256 -8.35 17.87 19.29
N ARG A 257 -7.34 18.61 18.86
CA ARG A 257 -7.54 19.80 18.02
C ARG A 257 -8.16 19.44 16.67
N ALA A 258 -7.74 18.35 16.04
CA ALA A 258 -8.28 17.91 14.75
C ALA A 258 -9.73 17.39 14.83
N LEU A 259 -10.16 16.95 16.02
CA LEU A 259 -11.50 16.47 16.31
C LEU A 259 -12.45 17.55 16.86
N ALA A 260 -11.93 18.70 17.30
CA ALA A 260 -12.69 19.73 17.99
C ALA A 260 -13.87 20.29 17.17
N ASP A 261 -13.76 20.31 15.84
CA ASP A 261 -14.79 20.84 14.94
C ASP A 261 -15.90 19.81 14.61
N LEU A 262 -15.82 18.58 15.15
CA LEU A 262 -16.78 17.53 14.89
C LEU A 262 -17.89 17.48 15.96
N PRO A 263 -19.06 16.90 15.64
CA PRO A 263 -20.14 16.69 16.62
C PRO A 263 -19.69 15.76 17.75
N GLU A 264 -19.92 16.13 19.01
CA GLU A 264 -19.64 15.31 20.18
C GLU A 264 -20.85 14.44 20.54
N VAL A 265 -20.57 13.28 21.15
CA VAL A 265 -21.59 12.45 21.78
C VAL A 265 -22.20 13.21 22.95
N ASN A 266 -23.52 13.16 23.09
CA ASN A 266 -24.21 13.89 24.13
C ASN A 266 -23.73 13.45 25.53
N PRO A 267 -23.26 14.37 26.40
CA PRO A 267 -22.76 14.03 27.74
C PRO A 267 -23.82 13.38 28.65
N GLU A 268 -25.11 13.61 28.41
CA GLU A 268 -26.18 12.89 29.12
C GLU A 268 -26.27 11.43 28.65
N HIS A 269 -26.08 11.16 27.35
CA HIS A 269 -26.11 9.81 26.78
C HIS A 269 -24.92 8.96 27.24
N ILE A 270 -23.74 9.57 27.39
CA ILE A 270 -22.57 8.91 27.98
C ILE A 270 -22.83 8.50 29.45
N ARG A 271 -23.55 9.34 30.21
CA ARG A 271 -23.81 9.08 31.64
C ARG A 271 -24.88 8.02 31.88
N ASN A 272 -25.89 7.96 31.03
CA ASN A 272 -27.01 7.02 31.18
C ASN A 272 -26.87 5.75 30.32
N GLY A 273 -25.91 5.72 29.39
CA GLY A 273 -25.68 4.60 28.46
C GLY A 273 -26.77 4.44 27.40
N LEU A 274 -27.61 5.46 27.19
CA LEU A 274 -28.72 5.46 26.24
C LEU A 274 -28.35 6.31 25.03
N TYR A 275 -27.75 5.67 24.04
CA TYR A 275 -27.26 6.33 22.85
C TYR A 275 -28.28 6.34 21.71
N ASP A 276 -28.19 7.35 20.84
CA ASP A 276 -29.00 7.48 19.63
C ASP A 276 -28.15 7.39 18.33
N GLU A 277 -28.83 7.43 17.18
CA GLU A 277 -28.14 7.36 15.88
C GLU A 277 -27.27 8.60 15.60
N ALA A 278 -27.57 9.74 16.22
CA ALA A 278 -26.75 10.94 16.08
C ALA A 278 -25.41 10.80 16.83
N ASP A 279 -25.43 10.15 18.00
CA ASP A 279 -24.20 9.77 18.73
C ASP A 279 -23.35 8.79 17.90
N HIS A 280 -23.98 7.79 17.29
CA HIS A 280 -23.31 6.81 16.44
C HIS A 280 -22.60 7.47 15.26
N GLU A 281 -23.30 8.35 14.55
CA GLU A 281 -22.76 9.10 13.42
C GLU A 281 -21.67 10.10 13.86
N ALA A 282 -21.80 10.69 15.06
CA ALA A 282 -20.79 11.57 15.65
C ALA A 282 -19.48 10.81 15.93
N VAL A 283 -19.55 9.62 16.53
CA VAL A 283 -18.37 8.79 16.81
C VAL A 283 -17.72 8.31 15.52
N ARG A 284 -18.50 7.82 14.55
CA ARG A 284 -17.99 7.35 13.26
C ARG A 284 -17.17 8.43 12.53
N LYS A 285 -17.71 9.66 12.46
CA LYS A 285 -17.00 10.81 11.85
C LYS A 285 -15.72 11.16 12.58
N ARG A 286 -15.71 11.06 13.92
CA ARG A 286 -14.50 11.31 14.73
C ARG A 286 -13.45 10.20 14.52
N LEU A 287 -13.86 8.94 14.42
CA LEU A 287 -12.97 7.82 14.08
C LEU A 287 -12.35 8.01 12.69
N GLU A 288 -13.15 8.30 11.67
CA GLU A 288 -12.64 8.54 10.31
C GLU A 288 -11.64 9.70 10.27
N ARG A 289 -11.91 10.79 11.00
CA ARG A 289 -10.99 11.92 11.10
C ARG A 289 -9.73 11.54 11.87
N ALA A 290 -9.84 10.80 12.96
CA ALA A 290 -8.71 10.36 13.74
C ALA A 290 -7.77 9.47 12.92
N ASP A 291 -8.33 8.52 12.16
CA ASP A 291 -7.59 7.62 11.28
C ASP A 291 -6.85 8.40 10.19
N ARG A 292 -7.51 9.38 9.56
CA ARG A 292 -6.85 10.24 8.57
C ARG A 292 -5.71 11.06 9.16
N VAL A 293 -5.86 11.57 10.38
CA VAL A 293 -4.84 12.40 11.04
C VAL A 293 -3.66 11.56 11.48
N ILE A 294 -3.90 10.43 12.16
CA ILE A 294 -2.86 9.48 12.57
C ILE A 294 -2.09 9.03 11.33
N PHE A 295 -2.80 8.57 10.30
CA PHE A 295 -2.20 8.22 9.01
C PHE A 295 -1.37 9.41 8.49
N SER A 296 -1.92 10.61 8.38
CA SER A 296 -1.13 11.76 7.87
C SER A 296 0.17 12.05 8.64
N PHE A 297 0.24 11.74 9.94
CA PHE A 297 1.45 11.88 10.74
C PHE A 297 2.42 10.72 10.55
N GLU A 298 1.91 9.48 10.46
CA GLU A 298 2.72 8.29 10.16
C GLU A 298 3.37 8.37 8.78
N THR A 299 2.71 9.05 7.84
CA THR A 299 3.02 8.95 6.42
C THR A 299 3.81 10.14 5.87
N ASN A 300 3.80 11.27 6.58
CA ASN A 300 4.50 12.49 6.16
C ASN A 300 5.67 12.87 7.07
N ASP A 301 6.08 11.98 7.98
CA ASP A 301 7.15 12.16 8.96
C ASP A 301 7.17 13.58 9.57
N GLN A 302 6.02 14.04 10.10
CA GLN A 302 5.88 15.40 10.64
C GLN A 302 6.53 15.56 12.03
N GLY A 303 7.48 14.70 12.40
CA GLY A 303 8.17 14.76 13.70
C GLY A 303 7.32 14.32 14.90
N MET A 304 6.28 13.50 14.69
CA MET A 304 5.50 12.93 15.79
C MET A 304 6.31 11.84 16.50
N SER A 305 6.50 11.97 17.82
CA SER A 305 7.25 10.97 18.59
C SER A 305 6.42 9.69 18.81
N ASP A 306 7.09 8.57 19.13
CA ASP A 306 6.41 7.31 19.47
C ASP A 306 5.38 7.49 20.60
N LYS A 307 5.73 8.31 21.60
CA LYS A 307 4.84 8.69 22.70
C LYS A 307 3.66 9.51 22.20
N GLY A 308 3.88 10.43 21.26
CA GLY A 308 2.82 11.17 20.58
C GLY A 308 1.87 10.25 19.83
N PHE A 309 2.37 9.30 19.03
CA PHE A 309 1.53 8.31 18.36
C PHE A 309 0.74 7.45 19.36
N GLN A 310 1.36 6.99 20.45
CA GLN A 310 0.66 6.25 21.52
C GLN A 310 -0.52 7.05 22.09
N GLU A 311 -0.34 8.35 22.32
CA GLU A 311 -1.41 9.23 22.79
C GLU A 311 -2.56 9.34 21.77
N MET A 312 -2.25 9.44 20.48
CA MET A 312 -3.26 9.53 19.42
C MET A 312 -4.06 8.22 19.29
N TYR A 313 -3.35 7.10 19.29
CA TYR A 313 -3.96 5.77 19.22
C TYR A 313 -4.87 5.47 20.41
N LYS A 314 -4.52 5.96 21.61
CA LYS A 314 -5.38 5.82 22.79
C LYS A 314 -6.74 6.52 22.62
N ILE A 315 -6.76 7.72 22.06
CA ILE A 315 -8.00 8.46 21.80
C ILE A 315 -8.84 7.76 20.72
N ARG A 316 -8.18 7.25 19.66
CA ARG A 316 -8.85 6.44 18.64
C ARG A 316 -9.49 5.19 19.24
N GLU A 317 -8.78 4.49 20.13
CA GLU A 317 -9.29 3.28 20.80
C GLU A 317 -10.48 3.59 21.72
N GLU A 318 -10.44 4.70 22.45
CA GLU A 318 -11.57 5.18 23.26
C GLU A 318 -12.81 5.46 22.39
N LEU A 319 -12.64 6.07 21.22
CA LEU A 319 -13.72 6.27 20.26
C LEU A 319 -14.26 4.96 19.68
N ALA A 320 -13.39 3.99 19.36
CA ALA A 320 -13.79 2.69 18.82
C ALA A 320 -14.59 1.87 19.85
N ARG A 321 -14.18 1.91 21.13
CA ARG A 321 -14.97 1.31 22.22
C ARG A 321 -16.33 1.96 22.37
N LEU A 322 -16.38 3.28 22.29
CA LEU A 322 -17.65 4.02 22.37
C LEU A 322 -18.57 3.70 21.17
N GLU A 323 -18.03 3.51 19.97
CA GLU A 323 -18.79 3.07 18.79
C GLU A 323 -19.45 1.70 19.02
N VAL A 324 -18.70 0.76 19.61
CA VAL A 324 -19.22 -0.57 19.98
C VAL A 324 -20.30 -0.46 21.04
N ASP A 325 -20.11 0.36 22.08
CA ASP A 325 -21.11 0.57 23.13
C ASP A 325 -22.41 1.19 22.58
N ILE A 326 -22.30 2.19 21.69
CA ILE A 326 -23.45 2.79 21.00
C ILE A 326 -24.16 1.75 20.13
N THR A 327 -23.41 0.97 19.36
CA THR A 327 -23.96 -0.08 18.49
C THR A 327 -24.74 -1.11 19.31
N ASN A 328 -24.19 -1.55 20.44
CA ASN A 328 -24.82 -2.50 21.35
C ASN A 328 -26.09 -1.92 22.00
N SER A 329 -26.09 -0.63 22.37
CA SER A 329 -27.27 0.07 22.87
C SER A 329 -28.38 0.15 21.82
N LEU A 330 -28.03 0.50 20.58
CA LEU A 330 -28.98 0.60 19.47
C LEU A 330 -29.56 -0.77 19.08
N SER A 331 -28.77 -1.85 19.17
CA SER A 331 -29.25 -3.21 18.94
C SER A 331 -30.13 -3.72 20.08
N GLY A 332 -29.80 -3.42 21.34
CA GLY A 332 -30.61 -3.80 22.49
C GLY A 332 -32.00 -3.15 22.48
N MET A 333 -32.09 -1.88 22.05
CA MET A 333 -33.39 -1.23 21.86
C MET A 333 -34.23 -1.91 20.77
N ARG A 334 -33.63 -2.41 19.67
CA ARG A 334 -34.37 -3.14 18.63
C ARG A 334 -34.94 -4.48 19.12
N GLU A 335 -34.29 -5.14 20.07
CA GLU A 335 -34.80 -6.38 20.67
C GLU A 335 -35.95 -6.12 21.66
N ASP A 336 -35.87 -5.04 22.45
CA ASP A 336 -36.93 -4.65 23.40
C ASP A 336 -38.21 -4.15 22.70
N PHE A 337 -38.10 -3.57 21.49
CA PHE A 337 -39.27 -3.20 20.67
C PHE A 337 -39.96 -4.40 20.00
N HIS A 338 -39.40 -5.62 20.08
CA HIS A 338 -39.99 -6.83 19.51
C HIS A 338 -40.53 -7.82 20.56
N SER A 339 -40.35 -7.57 21.86
CA SER A 339 -40.73 -8.51 22.93
C SER A 339 -42.07 -8.23 23.63
N HIS A 340 -42.86 -7.24 23.18
CA HIS A 340 -44.20 -6.97 23.72
C HIS A 340 -45.32 -6.94 22.67
N PHE A 341 -45.53 -8.07 22.00
CA PHE A 341 -46.85 -8.44 21.44
C PHE A 341 -47.18 -9.92 21.72
N HIS A 342 -47.39 -10.24 22.99
CA HIS A 342 -48.28 -11.32 23.45
C HIS A 342 -49.20 -10.65 24.49
N ARG A 343 -50.53 -10.62 24.36
CA ARG A 343 -51.50 -11.60 23.86
C ARG A 343 -52.82 -10.89 23.52
#